data_AF-D0N4Z3-F1
#
_entry.id   AF-D0N4Z3-F1
#
_cell.length_a   1.000
_cell.length_b   1.000
_cell.length_c   1.000
_cell.angle_alpha   90.00
_cell.angle_beta   90.00
_cell.angle_gamma   90.00
#
_symmetry.space_group_name_H-M   'P 1'
#
loop_
_entity.id
_entity.type
_entity.pdbx_description
1 polymer ?
#
loop_
_entity_poly.entity_id
_entity_poly.type
_entity_poly.pdbx_seq_one_letter_code
_entity_poly.pdbx_strand_id
1 'polypeptide(L)'
;MVFFEPDGKGWLTIKCLLAILDPIAATSELLGGQGYPTLALAYPCLRQIQRTLERDDLFDEETSRVRSASYKNAVLDLMTNVRLAFSDLFRKRFEDIPAELLWISYLDPRLTNMEGLSREEARRIRTHCTAEVYRYLDEVEDVTFDVDPLEWWRTPCVATSVPAERAFSSAGNTVTAKCSSLDPSLVRDLLFIHDNFVYPE
;
A
#
# COMPACT_ATOMS: atom_id res chain seq x y z
N MET A 1 3.31 35.12 14.46
CA MET A 1 3.15 33.89 13.67
C MET A 1 2.58 34.30 12.34
N VAL A 2 3.39 34.38 11.28
CA VAL A 2 2.90 34.75 9.95
C VAL A 2 2.28 33.49 9.36
N PHE A 3 0.95 33.48 9.21
CA PHE A 3 0.29 32.41 8.48
C PHE A 3 0.69 32.57 7.00
N PHE A 4 1.34 31.55 6.45
CA PHE A 4 1.55 31.45 5.01
C PHE A 4 0.18 31.21 4.37
N GLU A 5 -0.38 32.24 3.74
CA GLU A 5 -1.60 32.12 2.96
C GLU A 5 -1.19 32.04 1.48
N PRO A 6 -1.37 30.88 0.83
CA PRO A 6 -1.03 30.73 -0.57
C PRO A 6 -1.85 31.70 -1.43
N ASP A 7 -1.21 32.31 -2.43
CA ASP A 7 -1.93 33.04 -3.46
C ASP A 7 -2.71 32.06 -4.37
N GLY A 8 -3.51 32.58 -5.31
CA GLY A 8 -4.31 31.71 -6.20
C GLY A 8 -3.46 30.71 -7.01
N LYS A 9 -2.24 31.11 -7.39
CA LYS A 9 -1.28 30.22 -8.05
C LYS A 9 -0.84 29.10 -7.10
N GLY A 10 -0.43 29.45 -5.88
CA GLY A 10 -0.04 28.51 -4.84
C GLY A 10 -1.13 27.51 -4.50
N TRP A 11 -2.38 27.96 -4.38
CA TRP A 11 -3.52 27.06 -4.15
C TRP A 11 -3.72 26.06 -5.28
N LEU A 12 -3.67 26.50 -6.55
CA LEU A 12 -3.79 25.59 -7.68
C LEU A 12 -2.64 24.57 -7.71
N THR A 13 -1.40 25.02 -7.46
CA THR A 13 -0.24 24.12 -7.38
C THR A 13 -0.40 23.08 -6.28
N ILE A 14 -0.83 23.48 -5.08
CA ILE A 14 -1.08 22.55 -3.96
C ILE A 14 -2.16 21.54 -4.33
N LYS A 15 -3.26 21.98 -4.96
CA LYS A 15 -4.34 21.08 -5.36
C LYS A 15 -3.90 20.05 -6.40
N CYS A 16 -3.13 20.47 -7.41
CA CYS A 16 -2.55 19.52 -8.36
C CYS A 16 -1.56 18.54 -7.70
N LEU A 17 -0.76 19.00 -6.72
CA LEU A 17 0.13 18.11 -5.96
C LEU A 17 -0.66 17.08 -5.16
N LEU A 18 -1.75 17.49 -4.51
CA LEU A 18 -2.65 16.57 -3.79
C LEU A 18 -3.23 15.52 -4.74
N ALA A 19 -3.63 15.89 -5.96
CA ALA A 19 -4.12 14.93 -6.95
C ALA A 19 -3.08 13.84 -7.31
N ILE A 20 -1.78 14.14 -7.25
CA ILE A 20 -0.69 13.16 -7.43
C ILE A 20 -0.47 12.32 -6.17
N LEU A 21 -0.50 12.94 -4.99
CA LEU A 21 -0.09 12.33 -3.72
C LEU A 21 -1.20 11.56 -3.01
N ASP A 22 -2.46 11.96 -3.16
CA ASP A 22 -3.61 11.36 -2.48
C ASP A 22 -3.75 9.84 -2.78
N PRO A 23 -3.61 9.36 -4.03
CA PRO A 23 -3.63 7.91 -4.31
C PRO A 23 -2.51 7.14 -3.60
N ILE A 24 -1.33 7.75 -3.46
CA ILE A 24 -0.18 7.15 -2.78
C ILE A 24 -0.42 7.10 -1.27
N ALA A 25 -0.95 8.19 -0.69
CA ALA A 25 -1.29 8.27 0.72
C ALA A 25 -2.37 7.25 1.09
N ALA A 26 -3.47 7.21 0.33
CA ALA A 26 -4.56 6.25 0.54
C ALA A 26 -4.08 4.80 0.42
N THR A 27 -3.23 4.50 -0.56
CA THR A 27 -2.63 3.17 -0.72
C THR A 27 -1.71 2.83 0.46
N SER A 28 -0.91 3.78 0.93
CA SER A 28 0.00 3.55 2.06
C SER A 28 -0.76 3.25 3.35
N GLU A 29 -1.87 3.95 3.59
CA GLU A 29 -2.76 3.70 4.72
C GLU A 29 -3.40 2.31 4.64
N LEU A 30 -3.92 1.94 3.46
CA LEU A 30 -4.52 0.63 3.22
C LEU A 30 -3.49 -0.50 3.39
N LEU A 31 -2.32 -0.41 2.76
CA LEU A 31 -1.28 -1.44 2.86
C LEU A 31 -0.59 -1.47 4.24
N GLY A 32 -0.75 -0.41 5.03
CA GLY A 32 -0.30 -0.35 6.42
C GLY A 32 -1.21 -1.11 7.39
N GLY A 33 -2.38 -1.57 6.97
CA GLY A 33 -3.33 -2.34 7.77
C GLY A 33 -2.80 -3.68 8.29
N GLN A 34 -3.46 -4.22 9.32
CA GLN A 34 -3.10 -5.53 9.92
C GLN A 34 -4.31 -6.43 10.21
N GLY A 35 -5.54 -5.94 10.04
CA GLY A 35 -6.77 -6.72 10.25
C GLY A 35 -7.26 -7.48 9.01
N TYR A 36 -6.47 -7.52 7.94
CA TYR A 36 -6.80 -8.14 6.65
C TYR A 36 -5.52 -8.45 5.86
N PRO A 37 -5.57 -9.35 4.86
CA PRO A 37 -4.39 -9.72 4.07
C PRO A 37 -3.97 -8.56 3.15
N THR A 38 -3.10 -7.67 3.66
CA THR A 38 -2.62 -6.49 2.91
C THR A 38 -1.76 -6.85 1.71
N LEU A 39 -1.03 -7.98 1.76
CA LEU A 39 -0.18 -8.43 0.67
C LEU A 39 -0.95 -8.68 -0.63
N ALA A 40 -2.15 -9.25 -0.52
CA ALA A 40 -3.03 -9.48 -1.66
C ALA A 40 -3.55 -8.18 -2.28
N LEU A 41 -3.49 -7.05 -1.56
CA LEU A 41 -3.87 -5.73 -2.07
C LEU A 41 -2.68 -4.96 -2.65
N ALA A 42 -1.44 -5.38 -2.42
CA ALA A 42 -0.27 -4.63 -2.84
C ALA A 42 -0.24 -4.41 -4.37
N TYR A 43 -0.35 -5.50 -5.14
CA TYR A 43 -0.31 -5.43 -6.60
C TYR A 43 -1.43 -4.54 -7.21
N PRO A 44 -2.73 -4.73 -6.88
CA PRO A 44 -3.78 -3.89 -7.47
C PRO A 44 -3.65 -2.43 -7.05
N CYS A 45 -3.23 -2.13 -5.82
CA CYS A 45 -3.03 -0.74 -5.39
C CYS A 45 -1.89 -0.07 -6.15
N LEU A 46 -0.76 -0.75 -6.34
CA LEU A 46 0.37 -0.21 -7.11
C LEU A 46 -0.03 0.04 -8.57
N ARG A 47 -0.76 -0.89 -9.18
CA ARG A 47 -1.28 -0.71 -10.54
C ARG A 47 -2.28 0.44 -10.63
N GLN A 48 -3.10 0.64 -9.61
CA GLN A 48 -4.06 1.75 -9.58
C GLN A 48 -3.38 3.11 -9.44
N ILE A 49 -2.32 3.22 -8.63
CA ILE A 49 -1.49 4.44 -8.57
C ILE A 49 -0.91 4.71 -9.95
N GLN A 50 -0.27 3.72 -10.58
CA GLN A 50 0.34 3.88 -11.89
C GLN A 50 -0.68 4.40 -12.92
N ARG A 51 -1.85 3.76 -13.02
CA ARG A 51 -2.92 4.22 -13.92
C ARG A 51 -3.35 5.65 -13.63
N THR A 52 -3.45 6.03 -12.36
CA THR A 52 -3.81 7.39 -11.96
C THR A 52 -2.76 8.40 -12.39
N LEU A 53 -1.47 8.07 -12.23
CA LEU A 53 -0.36 8.94 -12.65
C LEU A 53 -0.27 9.05 -14.18
N GLU A 54 -0.66 8.01 -14.91
CA GLU A 54 -0.66 7.98 -16.38
C GLU A 54 -1.81 8.78 -17.01
N ARG A 55 -2.86 9.13 -16.24
CA ARG A 55 -3.99 9.95 -16.72
C ARG A 55 -3.58 11.34 -17.16
N ASP A 56 -3.89 11.69 -18.41
CA ASP A 56 -3.66 13.03 -18.95
C ASP A 56 -4.63 14.08 -18.41
N ASP A 57 -5.82 13.65 -17.97
CA ASP A 57 -6.90 14.47 -17.41
C ASP A 57 -6.81 14.64 -15.89
N LEU A 58 -5.70 14.24 -15.25
CA LEU A 58 -5.55 14.19 -13.80
C LEU A 58 -5.84 15.53 -13.09
N PHE A 59 -5.59 16.66 -13.77
CA PHE A 59 -5.74 18.00 -13.19
C PHE A 59 -7.01 18.74 -13.68
N ASP A 60 -7.85 18.12 -14.49
CA ASP A 60 -9.01 18.77 -15.11
C ASP A 60 -10.00 19.27 -14.06
N GLU A 61 -10.24 18.47 -13.01
CA GLU A 61 -11.13 18.85 -11.91
C GLU A 61 -10.61 20.11 -11.21
N GLU A 62 -9.34 20.16 -10.82
CA GLU A 62 -8.76 21.29 -10.09
C GLU A 62 -8.66 22.55 -10.95
N THR A 63 -8.43 22.40 -12.25
CA THR A 63 -8.32 23.53 -13.18
C THR A 63 -9.67 24.13 -13.59
N SER A 64 -10.73 23.30 -13.61
CA SER A 64 -12.10 23.73 -13.90
C SER A 64 -12.66 24.66 -12.81
N ARG A 65 -12.23 24.48 -11.55
CA ARG A 65 -12.66 25.27 -10.39
C ARG A 65 -12.12 26.70 -10.40
N VAL A 66 -11.05 26.96 -11.14
CA VAL A 66 -10.47 28.29 -11.27
C VAL A 66 -11.16 29.03 -12.44
N ARG A 67 -11.73 30.23 -12.24
CA ARG A 67 -12.62 30.84 -13.26
C ARG A 67 -11.92 31.40 -14.50
N SER A 68 -10.68 31.85 -14.40
CA SER A 68 -9.73 32.15 -15.49
C SER A 68 -8.59 32.91 -14.85
N ALA A 69 -7.38 32.39 -14.91
CA ALA A 69 -6.23 33.06 -14.35
C ALA A 69 -5.03 32.90 -15.27
N SER A 70 -4.25 33.97 -15.44
CA SER A 70 -3.05 33.99 -16.29
C SER A 70 -2.01 32.94 -15.91
N TYR A 71 -2.02 32.49 -14.64
CA TYR A 71 -1.11 31.47 -14.14
C TYR A 71 -1.53 30.03 -14.43
N LYS A 72 -2.76 29.77 -14.89
CA LYS A 72 -3.29 28.40 -15.05
C LYS A 72 -2.41 27.52 -15.92
N ASN A 73 -2.11 27.97 -17.14
CA ASN A 73 -1.33 27.19 -18.11
C ASN A 73 0.09 26.94 -17.60
N ALA A 74 0.72 27.96 -17.01
CA ALA A 74 2.05 27.82 -16.42
C ALA A 74 2.08 26.80 -15.27
N VAL A 75 1.02 26.75 -14.43
CA VAL A 75 0.91 25.74 -13.37
C VAL A 75 0.64 24.36 -13.96
N LEU A 76 -0.21 24.26 -14.99
CA LEU A 76 -0.51 22.99 -15.66
C LEU A 76 0.73 22.39 -16.33
N ASP A 77 1.52 23.19 -17.05
CA ASP A 77 2.75 22.73 -17.70
C ASP A 77 3.75 22.22 -16.65
N LEU A 78 3.92 22.97 -15.55
CA LEU A 78 4.77 22.55 -14.44
C LEU A 78 4.27 21.25 -13.82
N MET A 79 2.99 21.17 -13.48
CA MET A 79 2.41 20.00 -12.80
C MET A 79 2.35 18.77 -13.70
N THR A 80 2.23 18.95 -15.02
CA THR A 80 2.36 17.87 -16.00
C THR A 80 3.77 17.30 -15.99
N ASN A 81 4.80 18.16 -15.99
CA ASN A 81 6.19 17.69 -15.86
C ASN A 81 6.43 16.95 -14.54
N VAL A 82 5.85 17.44 -13.43
CA VAL A 82 5.91 16.76 -12.12
C VAL A 82 5.22 15.40 -12.19
N ARG A 83 4.02 15.31 -12.77
CA ARG A 83 3.28 14.05 -12.95
C ARG A 83 4.11 13.03 -13.73
N LEU A 84 4.70 13.44 -14.85
CA LEU A 84 5.55 12.57 -15.68
C LEU A 84 6.76 12.07 -14.89
N ALA A 85 7.44 12.96 -14.15
CA ALA A 85 8.56 12.58 -13.30
C ALA A 85 8.14 11.59 -12.19
N PHE A 86 7.00 11.80 -11.54
CA PHE A 86 6.45 10.87 -10.55
C PHE A 86 6.10 9.52 -11.18
N SER A 87 5.47 9.51 -12.34
CA SER A 87 5.14 8.29 -13.08
C SER A 87 6.40 7.48 -13.42
N ASP A 88 7.44 8.14 -13.92
CA ASP A 88 8.72 7.49 -14.24
C ASP A 88 9.44 6.95 -13.01
N LEU A 89 9.47 7.72 -11.91
CA LEU A 89 10.05 7.26 -10.65
C LEU A 89 9.27 6.07 -10.07
N PHE A 90 7.94 6.13 -10.12
CA PHE A 90 7.07 5.07 -9.64
C PHE A 90 7.30 3.78 -10.45
N ARG A 91 7.25 3.88 -11.79
CA ARG A 91 7.53 2.75 -12.69
C ARG A 91 8.89 2.14 -12.40
N LYS A 92 9.94 2.95 -12.30
CA LYS A 92 11.30 2.47 -12.01
C LYS A 92 11.41 1.81 -10.63
N ARG A 93 10.74 2.36 -9.62
CA ARG A 93 10.77 1.83 -8.24
C ARG A 93 10.14 0.44 -8.15
N PHE A 94 9.19 0.15 -9.03
CA PHE A 94 8.33 -1.02 -9.03
C PHE A 94 8.50 -1.89 -10.29
N GLU A 95 9.58 -1.69 -11.05
CA GLU A 95 9.88 -2.45 -12.27
C GLU A 95 10.09 -3.94 -11.97
N ASP A 96 10.82 -4.24 -10.89
CA ASP A 96 11.15 -5.61 -10.44
C ASP A 96 10.19 -6.12 -9.35
N ILE A 97 8.89 -5.80 -9.46
CA ILE A 97 7.90 -6.36 -8.54
C ILE A 97 7.89 -7.90 -8.65
N PRO A 98 7.97 -8.64 -7.51
CA PRO A 98 7.88 -10.10 -7.52
C PRO A 98 6.60 -10.57 -8.20
N ALA A 99 6.73 -11.51 -9.13
CA ALA A 99 5.60 -12.09 -9.85
C ALA A 99 4.62 -12.79 -8.90
N GLU A 100 5.09 -13.16 -7.71
CA GLU A 100 4.32 -13.75 -6.63
C GLU A 100 3.18 -12.86 -6.18
N LEU A 101 3.42 -11.55 -6.08
CA LEU A 101 2.39 -10.60 -5.65
C LEU A 101 1.17 -10.62 -6.57
N LEU A 102 1.37 -10.85 -7.85
CA LEU A 102 0.29 -10.88 -8.83
C LEU A 102 -0.66 -12.08 -8.61
N TRP A 103 -0.13 -13.28 -8.38
CA TRP A 103 -0.98 -14.45 -8.17
C TRP A 103 -1.54 -14.49 -6.73
N ILE A 104 -0.82 -13.96 -5.74
CA ILE A 104 -1.36 -13.75 -4.38
C ILE A 104 -2.58 -12.83 -4.45
N SER A 105 -2.51 -11.71 -5.19
CA SER A 105 -3.67 -10.85 -5.43
C SER A 105 -4.80 -11.56 -6.19
N TYR A 106 -4.46 -12.46 -7.12
CA TYR A 106 -5.46 -13.20 -7.89
C TYR A 106 -6.27 -14.19 -7.05
N LEU A 107 -5.67 -14.71 -5.98
CA LEU A 107 -6.35 -15.61 -5.05
C LEU A 107 -7.32 -14.89 -4.11
N ASP A 108 -7.29 -13.56 -4.03
CA ASP A 108 -8.24 -12.80 -3.23
C ASP A 108 -9.62 -12.79 -3.92
N PRO A 109 -10.67 -13.39 -3.31
CA PRO A 109 -12.00 -13.44 -3.92
C PRO A 109 -12.59 -12.05 -4.20
N ARG A 110 -12.16 -11.02 -3.44
CA ARG A 110 -12.60 -9.62 -3.62
C ARG A 110 -12.04 -9.01 -4.90
N LEU A 111 -10.97 -9.58 -5.44
CA LEU A 111 -10.25 -9.11 -6.63
C LEU A 111 -10.54 -10.01 -7.85
N THR A 112 -11.59 -10.82 -7.81
CA THR A 112 -11.95 -11.84 -8.82
C THR A 112 -12.01 -11.33 -10.26
N ASN A 113 -12.23 -10.03 -10.48
CA ASN A 113 -12.30 -9.43 -11.79
C ASN A 113 -11.16 -8.43 -12.08
N MET A 114 -10.11 -8.40 -11.24
CA MET A 114 -8.95 -7.48 -11.24
C MET A 114 -8.95 -6.55 -12.46
N GLU A 115 -9.66 -5.43 -12.33
CA GLU A 115 -9.93 -4.56 -13.47
C GLU A 115 -8.59 -4.15 -14.10
N GLY A 116 -8.44 -4.58 -15.35
CA GLY A 116 -7.29 -4.32 -16.19
C GLY A 116 -6.10 -5.29 -16.06
N LEU A 117 -6.29 -6.55 -15.65
CA LEU A 117 -5.47 -7.64 -16.17
C LEU A 117 -5.86 -7.94 -17.63
N SER A 118 -4.86 -8.18 -18.49
CA SER A 118 -5.13 -8.69 -19.83
C SER A 118 -5.63 -10.15 -19.74
N ARG A 119 -6.32 -10.60 -20.80
CA ARG A 119 -6.81 -11.98 -20.88
C ARG A 119 -5.65 -12.98 -20.81
N GLU A 120 -4.51 -12.62 -21.38
CA GLU A 120 -3.28 -13.41 -21.39
C GLU A 120 -2.64 -13.47 -19.99
N GLU A 121 -2.58 -12.34 -19.28
CA GLU A 121 -2.12 -12.29 -17.88
C GLU A 121 -2.98 -13.20 -17.00
N ALA A 122 -4.31 -13.05 -17.08
CA ALA A 122 -5.25 -13.86 -16.32
C ALA A 122 -5.11 -15.36 -16.61
N ARG A 123 -4.87 -15.73 -17.88
CA ARG A 123 -4.64 -17.13 -18.28
C ARG A 123 -3.35 -17.68 -17.67
N ARG A 124 -2.25 -16.92 -17.74
CA ARG A 124 -0.94 -17.32 -17.19
C ARG A 124 -1.02 -17.53 -15.68
N ILE A 125 -1.65 -16.61 -14.97
CA ILE A 125 -1.82 -16.69 -13.51
C ILE A 125 -2.65 -17.92 -13.15
N ARG A 126 -3.78 -18.16 -13.85
CA ARG A 126 -4.60 -19.35 -13.61
C ARG A 126 -3.80 -20.64 -13.77
N THR A 127 -3.02 -20.76 -14.85
CA THR A 127 -2.14 -21.92 -15.07
C THR A 127 -1.12 -22.08 -13.93
N HIS A 128 -0.51 -20.97 -13.49
CA HIS A 128 0.43 -20.99 -12.37
C HIS A 128 -0.24 -21.42 -11.06
N CYS A 129 -1.36 -20.81 -10.66
CA CYS A 129 -2.12 -21.20 -9.46
C CYS A 129 -2.50 -22.68 -9.48
N THR A 130 -2.92 -23.20 -10.64
CA THR A 130 -3.25 -24.62 -10.78
C THR A 130 -2.03 -25.51 -10.59
N ALA A 131 -0.89 -25.16 -11.19
CA ALA A 131 0.36 -25.90 -11.00
C ALA A 131 0.82 -25.88 -9.53
N GLU A 132 0.70 -24.75 -8.84
CA GLU A 132 1.02 -24.62 -7.42
C GLU A 132 0.15 -25.49 -6.53
N VAL A 133 -1.15 -25.60 -6.83
CA VAL A 133 -2.05 -26.52 -6.09
C VAL A 133 -1.64 -27.97 -6.28
N TYR A 134 -1.30 -28.39 -7.50
CA TYR A 134 -0.81 -29.76 -7.73
C TYR A 134 0.52 -30.02 -7.03
N ARG A 135 1.46 -29.06 -7.11
CA ARG A 135 2.73 -29.13 -6.38
C ARG A 135 2.53 -29.29 -4.87
N TYR A 136 1.60 -28.53 -4.30
CA TYR A 136 1.22 -28.67 -2.90
C TYR A 136 0.69 -30.09 -2.59
N LEU A 137 -0.20 -30.63 -3.42
CA LEU A 137 -0.76 -31.97 -3.21
C LEU A 137 0.32 -33.06 -3.29
N ASP A 138 1.26 -32.94 -4.22
CA ASP A 138 2.40 -33.84 -4.35
C ASP A 138 3.34 -33.73 -3.13
N GLU A 139 3.64 -32.50 -2.68
CA GLU A 139 4.53 -32.27 -1.51
C GLU A 139 3.92 -32.80 -0.20
N VAL A 140 2.60 -32.71 -0.02
CA VAL A 140 1.90 -33.16 1.20
C VAL A 140 1.78 -34.69 1.28
N GLU A 141 1.86 -35.41 0.15
CA GLU A 141 1.80 -36.88 0.16
C GLU A 141 2.91 -37.51 1.03
N ASP A 142 4.08 -36.87 1.08
CA ASP A 142 5.25 -37.34 1.83
C ASP A 142 5.40 -36.71 3.23
N VAL A 143 4.49 -35.84 3.65
CA VAL A 143 4.58 -35.12 4.95
C VAL A 143 4.04 -35.99 6.09
N THR A 144 4.83 -36.09 7.16
CA THR A 144 4.42 -36.81 8.37
C THR A 144 3.42 -36.00 9.21
N PHE A 145 2.50 -36.69 9.89
CA PHE A 145 1.40 -36.07 10.64
C PHE A 145 1.85 -35.17 11.82
N ASP A 146 3.08 -35.33 12.29
CA ASP A 146 3.66 -34.59 13.41
C ASP A 146 4.24 -33.22 13.03
N VAL A 147 4.24 -32.86 11.74
CA VAL A 147 4.70 -31.55 11.28
C VAL A 147 3.67 -30.48 11.67
N ASP A 148 4.12 -29.45 12.38
CA ASP A 148 3.31 -28.26 12.66
C ASP A 148 2.98 -27.52 11.35
N PRO A 149 1.70 -27.41 10.97
CA PRO A 149 1.31 -26.73 9.74
C PRO A 149 1.76 -25.27 9.67
N LEU A 150 1.84 -24.56 10.80
CA LEU A 150 2.25 -23.15 10.82
C LEU A 150 3.75 -22.98 10.56
N GLU A 151 4.57 -23.92 11.06
CA GLU A 151 6.01 -23.99 10.74
C GLU A 151 6.24 -24.46 9.30
N TRP A 152 5.40 -25.37 8.80
CA TRP A 152 5.46 -25.88 7.43
C TRP A 152 5.18 -24.79 6.40
N TRP A 153 4.07 -24.06 6.59
CA TRP A 153 3.67 -22.99 5.67
C TRP A 153 4.52 -21.71 5.83
N ARG A 154 5.03 -21.42 7.04
CA ARG A 154 5.58 -20.12 7.46
C ARG A 154 4.59 -18.97 7.19
N THR A 155 4.07 -18.41 8.28
CA THR A 155 2.86 -17.56 8.42
C THR A 155 2.79 -16.25 7.59
N PRO A 156 1.60 -15.62 7.47
CA PRO A 156 1.27 -14.66 6.42
C PRO A 156 2.07 -13.34 6.53
N CYS A 157 2.65 -12.93 5.42
CA CYS A 157 3.35 -11.66 5.31
C CYS A 157 2.34 -10.50 5.22
N VAL A 158 2.52 -9.48 6.06
CA VAL A 158 1.94 -8.15 5.83
C VAL A 158 2.69 -7.47 4.68
N ALA A 159 2.00 -6.63 3.90
CA ALA A 159 2.61 -5.95 2.75
C ALA A 159 3.72 -4.96 3.15
N THR A 160 3.69 -4.45 4.37
CA THR A 160 4.55 -3.35 4.85
C THR A 160 5.03 -3.58 6.26
N SER A 161 6.10 -2.88 6.66
CA SER A 161 6.59 -2.82 8.05
C SER A 161 5.75 -1.92 8.96
N VAL A 162 4.78 -1.18 8.41
CA VAL A 162 4.00 -0.16 9.14
C VAL A 162 3.26 -0.71 10.37
N PRO A 163 2.69 -1.93 10.38
CA PRO A 163 2.16 -2.54 11.61
C PRO A 163 3.19 -2.58 12.75
N ALA A 164 4.42 -2.99 12.46
CA ALA A 164 5.50 -3.00 13.44
C ALA A 164 5.91 -1.58 13.84
N GLU A 165 5.98 -0.63 12.90
CA GLU A 165 6.28 0.78 13.20
C GLU A 165 5.25 1.43 14.14
N ARG A 166 3.97 1.07 14.02
CA ARG A 166 2.92 1.52 14.96
C ARG A 166 3.14 0.96 16.37
N ALA A 167 3.44 -0.33 16.48
CA ALA A 167 3.78 -0.94 17.76
C ALA A 167 5.01 -0.25 18.39
N PHE A 168 6.07 0.01 17.60
CA PHE A 168 7.25 0.74 18.06
C PHE A 168 6.97 2.20 18.42
N SER A 169 6.05 2.88 17.71
CA SER A 169 5.66 4.26 18.04
C SER A 169 4.89 4.32 19.35
N SER A 170 3.96 3.40 19.58
CA SER A 170 3.24 3.24 20.86
C SER A 170 4.20 2.91 22.00
N ALA A 171 5.16 2.00 21.76
CA ALA A 171 6.24 1.71 22.69
C ALA A 171 7.11 2.94 22.95
N GLY A 172 7.43 3.71 21.90
CA GLY A 172 8.22 4.93 21.95
C GLY A 172 7.62 5.97 22.88
N ASN A 173 6.30 6.19 22.83
CA ASN A 173 5.61 7.06 23.78
C ASN A 173 5.79 6.61 25.24
N THR A 174 5.93 5.30 25.47
CA THR A 174 6.09 4.70 26.80
C THR A 174 7.55 4.71 27.26
N VAL A 175 8.52 4.53 26.35
CA VAL A 175 9.95 4.35 26.64
C VAL A 175 10.76 5.65 26.56
N THR A 176 10.35 6.60 25.69
CA THR A 176 11.13 7.83 25.42
C THR A 176 10.67 9.07 26.19
N ALA A 177 9.52 9.02 26.87
CA ALA A 177 9.19 10.05 27.84
C ALA A 177 10.26 10.00 28.95
N LYS A 178 10.87 11.15 29.24
CA LYS A 178 12.06 11.39 30.11
C LYS A 178 11.99 10.81 31.55
N CYS A 179 10.96 10.03 31.89
CA CYS A 179 10.65 9.50 33.21
C CYS A 179 10.25 8.00 33.24
N SER A 180 10.41 7.21 32.16
CA SER A 180 9.97 5.81 32.12
C SER A 180 11.00 4.87 31.49
N SER A 181 12.04 4.50 32.25
CA SER A 181 12.98 3.43 31.85
C SER A 181 12.37 2.06 32.20
N LEU A 182 11.30 1.68 31.49
CA LEU A 182 10.72 0.35 31.65
C LEU A 182 11.66 -0.71 31.06
N ASP A 183 11.73 -1.85 31.73
CA ASP A 183 12.50 -2.99 31.24
C ASP A 183 11.95 -3.45 29.87
N PRO A 184 12.81 -3.79 28.88
CA PRO A 184 12.37 -4.23 27.55
C PRO A 184 11.39 -5.41 27.58
N SER A 185 11.52 -6.32 28.57
CA SER A 185 10.58 -7.44 28.72
C SER A 185 9.19 -6.96 29.12
N LEU A 186 9.09 -5.98 30.02
CA LEU A 186 7.84 -5.39 30.46
C LEU A 186 7.17 -4.57 29.35
N VAL A 187 7.95 -3.86 28.54
CA VAL A 187 7.43 -3.12 27.38
C VAL A 187 6.78 -4.08 26.38
N ARG A 188 7.43 -5.21 26.08
CA ARG A 188 6.86 -6.25 25.22
C ARG A 188 5.55 -6.80 25.79
N ASP A 189 5.52 -7.13 27.08
CA ASP A 189 4.33 -7.74 27.70
C ASP A 189 3.16 -6.74 27.75
N LEU A 190 3.43 -5.45 27.99
CA LEU A 190 2.44 -4.38 27.91
C LEU A 190 1.87 -4.20 26.50
N LEU A 191 2.73 -4.18 25.47
CA LEU A 191 2.29 -4.12 24.07
C LEU A 191 1.47 -5.35 23.70
N PHE A 192 1.91 -6.53 24.13
CA PHE A 192 1.19 -7.78 23.88
C PHE A 192 -0.21 -7.74 24.50
N ILE A 193 -0.35 -7.34 25.77
CA ILE A 193 -1.66 -7.21 26.41
C ILE A 193 -2.50 -6.16 25.68
N HIS A 194 -1.93 -4.97 25.42
CA HIS A 194 -2.63 -3.89 24.72
C HIS A 194 -3.22 -4.35 23.37
N ASP A 195 -2.43 -5.04 22.56
CA ASP A 195 -2.84 -5.44 21.20
C ASP A 195 -3.79 -6.64 21.18
N ASN A 196 -3.83 -7.45 22.25
CA ASN A 196 -4.66 -8.66 22.34
C ASN A 196 -5.84 -8.52 23.30
N PHE A 197 -6.00 -7.39 23.99
CA PHE A 197 -7.09 -7.18 24.94
C PHE A 197 -8.41 -6.92 24.19
N VAL A 198 -9.34 -7.86 24.29
CA VAL A 198 -10.72 -7.70 23.82
C VAL A 198 -11.59 -7.38 25.02
N TYR A 199 -12.31 -6.25 24.99
CA TYR A 199 -13.28 -5.93 26.03
C TYR A 199 -14.40 -6.99 26.03
N PRO A 200 -14.70 -7.61 27.17
CA PRO A 200 -15.89 -8.46 27.26
C PRO A 200 -17.14 -7.59 27.08
N GLU A 201 -18.05 -8.03 26.20
CA GLU A 201 -19.38 -7.44 25.98
C GLU A 201 -20.29 -7.58 27.22
#